data_AF-C4YBZ6-F1
#
_entry.id   AF-C4YBZ6-F1
#
_cell.length_a   1.000
_cell.length_b   1.000
_cell.length_c   1.000
_cell.angle_alpha   90.00
_cell.angle_beta   90.00
_cell.angle_gamma   90.00
#
_symmetry.space_group_name_H-M   'P 1'
#
loop_
_entity.id
_entity.type
_entity.pdbx_description
1 polymer ?
#
loop_
_entity_poly.entity_id
_entity_poly.type
_entity_poly.pdbx_seq_one_letter_code
_entity_poly.pdbx_strand_id
1 'polypeptide(L)'
;MSFLLKRALQVSRAPVRFYASKTLSPLEKYQAKLEKKARELGVASVEDLKAKLKDEIEQKKKELNAVDPLKELEEYEKAQAAKVQKKASNKVRGAIDKATPKAPYKTLSSFLDVDKVKELPEKEVDFLWRARFQQKERALHATLNATQFANIFANAFKNPNFILPLPKDGEGYEMHFVQWAFVGPHTTHCMLTSLAEYKLHKEYAKPHTTLMFHQELVDEVGKVLMNGQVEEDVPLSMDEAQLLVLNVQRFYGGLTESEGSKRKLELLKEFTAGNPDFNMERLIEEAASFD
;
A
#
# COMPACT_ATOMS: atom_id res chain seq x y z
N MET A 1 15.76 -58.03 42.31
CA MET A 1 15.97 -57.20 43.52
C MET A 1 16.40 -55.81 43.08
N SER A 2 15.62 -54.80 43.46
CA SER A 2 15.85 -53.37 43.24
C SER A 2 16.99 -52.84 44.12
N PHE A 3 17.82 -51.92 43.61
CA PHE A 3 18.45 -50.78 44.33
C PHE A 3 19.00 -49.81 43.26
N LEU A 4 18.33 -48.69 42.95
CA LEU A 4 18.45 -47.34 43.55
C LEU A 4 19.70 -46.53 43.15
N LEU A 5 19.44 -45.48 42.33
CA LEU A 5 20.00 -44.13 42.24
C LEU A 5 21.46 -43.85 42.69
N LYS A 6 22.22 -43.16 41.82
CA LYS A 6 22.77 -41.82 42.14
C LYS A 6 23.15 -41.02 40.87
N ARG A 7 22.66 -39.78 40.84
CA ARG A 7 22.89 -38.72 39.84
C ARG A 7 24.36 -38.27 39.80
N ALA A 8 24.82 -37.86 38.62
CA ALA A 8 25.61 -36.64 38.46
C ALA A 8 25.34 -36.06 37.05
N LEU A 9 24.55 -34.98 36.97
CA LEU A 9 24.48 -34.11 35.80
C LEU A 9 25.77 -33.28 35.77
N GLN A 10 26.64 -33.54 34.81
CA GLN A 10 27.79 -32.69 34.54
C GLN A 10 27.35 -31.59 33.56
N VAL A 11 26.97 -30.43 34.11
CA VAL A 11 26.68 -29.23 33.32
C VAL A 11 27.99 -28.73 32.72
N SER A 12 28.19 -28.95 31.43
CA SER A 12 29.25 -28.31 30.67
C SER A 12 28.95 -26.81 30.56
N ARG A 13 29.66 -25.99 31.36
CA ARG A 13 29.70 -24.53 31.18
C ARG A 13 30.75 -24.21 30.12
N ALA A 14 30.34 -24.16 28.86
CA ALA A 14 31.15 -23.50 27.84
C ALA A 14 31.11 -21.98 28.10
N PRO A 15 32.26 -21.28 28.19
CA PRO A 15 32.26 -19.83 28.27
C PRO A 15 31.86 -19.24 26.92
N VAL A 16 30.65 -18.68 26.86
CA VAL A 16 30.21 -17.83 25.74
C VAL A 16 31.11 -16.59 25.72
N ARG A 17 32.11 -16.57 24.83
CA ARG A 17 32.90 -15.37 24.55
C ARG A 17 32.02 -14.38 23.77
N PHE A 18 31.45 -13.42 24.49
CA PHE A 18 30.91 -12.21 23.88
C PHE A 18 32.05 -11.39 23.28
N TYR A 19 32.23 -11.43 21.97
CA TYR A 19 33.00 -10.42 21.26
C TYR A 19 32.14 -9.16 21.13
N ALA A 20 32.13 -8.34 22.16
CA ALA A 20 31.68 -6.96 22.04
C ALA A 20 32.70 -6.22 21.15
N SER A 21 32.36 -6.00 19.88
CA SER A 21 33.14 -5.06 19.07
C SER A 21 32.95 -3.68 19.68
N LYS A 22 34.04 -3.11 20.23
CA LYS A 22 34.04 -1.76 20.76
C LYS A 22 33.82 -0.82 19.58
N THR A 23 32.59 -0.36 19.38
CA THR A 23 32.29 0.65 18.37
C THR A 23 32.91 1.97 18.83
N LEU A 24 34.02 2.34 18.21
CA LEU A 24 34.68 3.63 18.45
C LEU A 24 33.65 4.75 18.30
N SER A 25 33.61 5.63 19.29
CA SER A 25 32.81 6.85 19.23
C SER A 25 33.20 7.66 17.98
N PRO A 26 32.29 8.46 17.41
CA PRO A 26 32.62 9.30 16.27
C PRO A 26 33.90 10.12 16.48
N LEU A 27 34.09 10.69 17.67
CA LEU A 27 35.29 11.44 18.06
C LEU A 27 36.59 10.63 17.93
N GLU A 28 36.63 9.40 18.46
CA GLU A 28 37.80 8.53 18.36
C GLU A 28 38.11 8.15 16.90
N LYS A 29 37.08 7.97 16.07
CA LYS A 29 37.27 7.72 14.62
C LYS A 29 37.89 8.93 13.91
N TYR A 30 37.50 10.15 14.27
CA TYR A 30 38.08 11.36 13.70
C TYR A 30 39.51 11.59 14.18
N GLN A 31 39.80 11.34 15.45
CA GLN A 31 41.15 11.43 15.99
C GLN A 31 42.11 10.47 15.27
N ALA A 32 41.72 9.20 15.12
CA ALA A 32 42.52 8.21 14.39
C ALA A 32 42.77 8.59 12.92
N LYS A 33 41.79 9.22 12.25
CA LYS A 33 41.95 9.72 10.88
C LYS A 33 42.94 10.89 10.80
N LEU A 34 42.91 11.80 11.76
CA LEU A 34 43.83 12.94 11.82
C LEU A 34 45.27 12.46 12.08
N GLU A 35 45.45 11.51 12.99
CA GLU A 35 46.76 10.90 13.26
C GLU A 35 47.31 10.13 12.05
N LYS A 36 46.45 9.38 11.35
CA LYS A 36 46.84 8.71 10.09
C LYS A 36 47.31 9.72 9.04
N LYS A 37 46.56 10.81 8.87
CA LYS A 37 46.89 11.88 7.90
C LYS A 37 48.16 12.65 8.30
N ALA A 38 48.41 12.84 9.60
CA ALA A 38 49.66 13.41 10.11
C ALA A 38 50.86 12.53 9.75
N ARG A 39 50.73 11.21 9.92
CA ARG A 39 51.78 10.24 9.54
C ARG A 39 52.02 10.21 8.03
N GLU A 40 50.97 10.25 7.21
CA GLU A 40 51.07 10.29 5.75
C GLU A 40 51.80 11.55 5.24
N LEU A 41 51.59 12.69 5.92
CA LEU A 41 52.22 13.97 5.58
C LEU A 41 53.55 14.21 6.31
N GLY A 42 54.07 13.18 7.01
CA GLY A 42 55.37 13.22 7.69
C GLY A 42 55.44 14.24 8.83
N VAL A 43 54.33 14.48 9.54
CA VAL A 43 54.27 15.40 10.68
C VAL A 43 54.07 14.64 11.98
N ALA A 44 54.80 15.04 13.03
CA ALA A 44 54.89 14.29 14.29
C ALA A 44 53.65 14.45 15.18
N SER A 45 52.86 15.51 15.01
CA SER A 45 51.67 15.79 15.80
C SER A 45 50.50 16.30 14.96
N VAL A 46 49.28 16.15 15.50
CA VAL A 46 48.04 16.71 14.91
C VAL A 46 48.06 18.25 14.91
N GLU A 47 48.81 18.85 15.84
CA GLU A 47 48.99 20.31 15.92
C GLU A 47 49.86 20.82 14.77
N ASP A 48 50.93 20.11 14.44
CA ASP A 48 51.79 20.46 13.29
C ASP A 48 51.06 20.23 11.95
N LEU A 49 50.21 19.20 11.88
CA LEU A 49 49.33 18.97 10.74
C LEU A 49 48.37 20.15 10.53
N LYS A 50 47.78 20.66 11.62
CA LYS A 50 46.90 21.83 11.59
C LYS A 50 47.65 23.10 11.18
N ALA A 51 48.90 23.26 11.62
CA ALA A 51 49.75 24.37 11.23
C ALA A 51 50.10 24.32 9.73
N LYS A 52 50.49 23.15 9.21
CA LYS A 52 50.81 22.95 7.79
C LYS A 52 49.62 23.15 6.86
N LEU A 53 48.43 22.73 7.27
CA LEU A 53 47.21 22.82 6.45
C LEU A 53 46.38 24.07 6.74
N LYS A 54 46.91 25.03 7.50
CA LYS A 54 46.17 26.21 7.96
C LYS A 54 45.58 27.00 6.79
N ASP A 55 46.39 27.24 5.75
CA ASP A 55 45.97 28.03 4.58
C ASP A 55 44.91 27.28 3.75
N GLU A 56 45.05 25.97 3.57
CA GLU A 56 44.02 25.13 2.92
C GLU A 56 42.72 25.08 3.72
N ILE A 57 42.80 25.03 5.05
CA ILE A 57 41.64 25.05 5.94
C ILE A 57 40.93 26.41 5.84
N GLU A 58 41.66 27.52 5.83
CA GLU A 58 41.09 28.85 5.65
C GLU A 58 40.46 29.04 4.27
N GLN A 59 41.08 28.52 3.21
CA GLN A 59 40.52 28.54 1.85
C GLN A 59 39.23 27.71 1.77
N LYS A 60 39.23 26.47 2.25
CA LYS A 60 38.03 25.62 2.26
C LYS A 60 36.92 26.18 3.15
N LYS A 61 37.27 26.83 4.26
CA LYS A 61 36.28 27.51 5.12
C LYS A 61 35.62 28.67 4.38
N LYS A 62 36.35 29.42 3.55
CA LYS A 62 35.78 30.47 2.69
C LYS A 62 34.89 29.89 1.60
N GLU A 63 35.30 28.79 0.96
CA GLU A 63 34.51 28.10 -0.07
C GLU A 63 33.20 27.53 0.49
N LEU A 64 33.24 26.86 1.65
CA LEU A 64 32.06 26.26 2.27
C LEU A 64 31.11 27.31 2.87
N ASN A 65 31.62 28.45 3.33
CA ASN A 65 30.79 29.57 3.79
C ASN A 65 30.23 30.42 2.64
N ALA A 66 30.69 30.24 1.40
CA ALA A 66 30.15 30.90 0.22
C ALA A 66 28.91 30.19 -0.35
N VAL A 67 28.69 28.92 0.02
CA VAL A 67 27.48 28.18 -0.31
C VAL A 67 26.41 28.53 0.71
N ASP A 68 25.42 29.32 0.30
CA ASP A 68 24.26 29.64 1.12
C ASP A 68 23.39 28.39 1.33
N PRO A 69 23.34 27.82 2.55
CA PRO A 69 22.55 26.61 2.84
C PRO A 69 21.05 26.82 2.64
N LEU A 70 20.57 28.07 2.62
CA LEU A 70 19.16 28.39 2.39
C LEU A 70 18.78 28.36 0.92
N LYS A 71 19.74 28.43 0.00
CA LYS A 71 19.43 28.49 -1.43
C LYS A 71 18.79 27.18 -1.93
N GLU A 72 19.24 26.04 -1.43
CA GLU A 72 18.66 24.73 -1.72
C GLU A 72 17.25 24.59 -1.11
N LEU A 73 17.04 25.12 0.10
CA LEU A 73 15.72 25.17 0.74
C LEU A 73 14.76 26.11 0.02
N GLU A 74 15.20 27.29 -0.41
CA GLU A 74 14.40 28.24 -1.18
C GLU A 74 14.02 27.69 -2.56
N GLU A 75 14.93 26.99 -3.24
CA GLU A 75 14.65 26.32 -4.51
C GLU A 75 13.63 25.18 -4.32
N TYR A 76 13.76 24.42 -3.23
CA TYR A 76 12.79 23.39 -2.85
C TYR A 76 11.40 23.98 -2.53
N GLU A 77 11.34 25.05 -1.74
CA GLU A 77 10.10 25.76 -1.39
C GLU A 77 9.43 26.39 -2.62
N LYS A 78 10.20 27.02 -3.52
CA LYS A 78 9.69 27.55 -4.79
C LYS A 78 9.15 26.45 -5.69
N ALA A 79 9.84 25.31 -5.78
CA ALA A 79 9.38 24.15 -6.54
C ALA A 79 8.09 23.56 -5.93
N GLN A 80 7.97 23.51 -4.61
CA GLN A 80 6.73 23.11 -3.94
C GLN A 80 5.59 24.11 -4.18
N ALA A 81 5.84 25.42 -4.06
CA ALA A 81 4.84 26.47 -4.30
C ALA A 81 4.33 26.44 -5.74
N ALA A 82 5.20 26.22 -6.73
CA ALA A 82 4.82 26.08 -8.14
C ALA A 82 3.96 24.81 -8.38
N LYS A 83 4.24 23.70 -7.68
CA LYS A 83 3.41 22.48 -7.72
C LYS A 83 2.02 22.73 -7.09
N VAL A 84 1.94 23.51 -6.02
CA VAL A 84 0.67 23.88 -5.37
C VAL A 84 -0.16 24.82 -6.27
N GLN A 85 0.47 25.80 -6.93
CA GLN A 85 -0.20 26.70 -7.87
C GLN A 85 -0.73 25.96 -9.11
N LYS A 86 0.03 25.02 -9.67
CA LYS A 86 -0.46 24.15 -10.77
C LYS A 86 -1.64 23.26 -10.36
N LYS A 87 -1.73 22.83 -9.09
CA LYS A 87 -2.91 22.13 -8.57
C LYS A 87 -4.13 23.05 -8.38
N ALA A 88 -3.91 24.35 -8.17
CA ALA A 88 -4.98 25.34 -8.01
C ALA A 88 -5.61 25.78 -9.35
N SER A 89 -4.86 25.78 -10.45
CA SER A 89 -5.36 26.19 -11.78
C SER A 89 -6.30 25.17 -12.45
N ASN A 90 -6.39 23.93 -11.95
CA ASN A 90 -7.32 22.91 -12.43
C ASN A 90 -8.70 22.93 -11.75
N LYS A 91 -9.05 23.99 -11.01
CA LYS A 91 -10.40 24.14 -10.43
C LYS A 91 -11.41 24.61 -11.47
N VAL A 92 -11.84 23.69 -12.34
CA VAL A 92 -13.10 23.80 -13.09
C VAL A 92 -14.31 23.55 -12.18
N ARG A 93 -14.10 23.17 -10.91
CA ARG A 93 -15.15 22.98 -9.92
C ARG A 93 -15.25 24.21 -9.01
N GLY A 94 -16.45 24.77 -8.91
CA GLY A 94 -16.81 25.81 -7.95
C GLY A 94 -16.52 25.38 -6.51
N ALA A 95 -16.50 26.35 -5.59
CA ALA A 95 -16.34 26.06 -4.17
C ALA A 95 -17.45 25.10 -3.71
N ILE A 96 -17.06 23.99 -3.06
CA ILE A 96 -18.01 23.09 -2.40
C ILE A 96 -18.72 23.90 -1.32
N ASP A 97 -20.04 23.96 -1.37
CA ASP A 97 -20.84 24.64 -0.34
C ASP A 97 -20.57 23.98 1.02
N LYS A 98 -20.19 24.80 2.01
CA LYS A 98 -19.91 24.34 3.37
C LYS A 98 -21.18 23.88 4.11
N ALA A 99 -22.35 24.25 3.60
CA ALA A 99 -23.64 23.86 4.16
C ALA A 99 -24.08 22.44 3.78
N THR A 100 -23.45 21.80 2.78
CA THR A 100 -23.83 20.45 2.36
C THR A 100 -23.49 19.42 3.46
N PRO A 101 -24.46 18.62 3.94
CA PRO A 101 -24.21 17.56 4.91
C PRO A 101 -23.13 16.61 4.38
N LYS A 102 -22.03 16.44 5.14
CA LYS A 102 -20.99 15.47 4.79
C LYS A 102 -21.47 14.09 5.23
N ALA A 103 -21.91 13.29 4.26
CA ALA A 103 -22.12 11.87 4.47
C ALA A 103 -20.82 11.21 4.99
N PRO A 104 -20.89 10.13 5.78
CA PRO A 104 -19.72 9.44 6.30
C PRO A 104 -18.86 8.78 5.20
N TYR A 105 -19.37 8.71 3.97
CA TYR A 105 -18.70 8.18 2.79
C TYR A 105 -18.96 9.07 1.57
N LYS A 106 -18.13 8.90 0.53
CA LYS A 106 -18.26 9.60 -0.75
C LYS A 106 -19.21 8.83 -1.67
N THR A 107 -20.15 9.53 -2.29
CA THR A 107 -21.03 9.04 -3.35
C THR A 107 -20.49 9.43 -4.73
N LEU A 108 -21.16 8.99 -5.81
CA LEU A 108 -20.76 9.33 -7.18
C LEU A 108 -20.69 10.85 -7.42
N SER A 109 -21.57 11.63 -6.78
CA SER A 109 -21.61 13.09 -6.90
C SER A 109 -20.33 13.78 -6.42
N SER A 110 -19.53 13.12 -5.58
CA SER A 110 -18.20 13.60 -5.19
C SER A 110 -17.19 13.53 -6.34
N PHE A 111 -17.44 12.69 -7.34
CA PHE A 111 -16.52 12.38 -8.43
C PHE A 111 -16.98 12.94 -9.77
N LEU A 112 -18.28 12.91 -10.07
CA LEU A 112 -18.90 13.38 -11.31
C LEU A 112 -20.20 14.13 -11.01
N ASP A 113 -20.64 14.96 -11.94
CA ASP A 113 -21.95 15.62 -11.89
C ASP A 113 -23.01 14.61 -12.37
N VAL A 114 -23.75 14.01 -11.43
CA VAL A 114 -24.61 12.84 -11.71
C VAL A 114 -25.73 13.21 -12.69
N ASP A 115 -26.36 14.36 -12.51
CA ASP A 115 -27.49 14.79 -13.36
C ASP A 115 -27.06 14.93 -14.83
N LYS A 116 -25.87 15.47 -15.07
CA LYS A 116 -25.32 15.57 -16.43
C LYS A 116 -24.91 14.22 -17.01
N VAL A 117 -24.35 13.34 -16.18
CA VAL A 117 -23.80 12.06 -16.65
C VAL A 117 -24.91 11.05 -16.97
N LYS A 118 -26.07 11.14 -16.32
CA LYS A 118 -27.24 10.28 -16.59
C LYS A 118 -27.80 10.42 -18.00
N GLU A 119 -27.58 11.57 -18.66
CA GLU A 119 -28.06 11.84 -20.02
C GLU A 119 -27.05 11.39 -21.11
N LEU A 120 -25.85 10.95 -20.72
CA LEU A 120 -24.79 10.61 -21.66
C LEU A 120 -24.83 9.16 -22.12
N PRO A 121 -24.37 8.85 -23.35
CA PRO A 121 -24.16 7.48 -23.79
C PRO A 121 -23.14 6.75 -22.90
N GLU A 122 -23.32 5.43 -22.74
CA GLU A 122 -22.44 4.56 -21.93
C GLU A 122 -20.93 4.78 -22.20
N LYS A 123 -20.55 4.92 -23.47
CA LYS A 123 -19.14 5.11 -23.87
C LYS A 123 -18.54 6.43 -23.36
N GLU A 124 -19.35 7.48 -23.29
CA GLU A 124 -18.91 8.78 -22.78
C GLU A 124 -18.76 8.73 -21.27
N VAL A 125 -19.65 8.03 -20.56
CA VAL A 125 -19.52 7.76 -19.13
C VAL A 125 -18.23 6.99 -18.83
N ASP A 126 -17.94 5.94 -19.60
CA ASP A 126 -16.69 5.17 -19.49
C ASP A 126 -15.45 6.06 -19.69
N PHE A 127 -15.48 6.95 -20.69
CA PHE A 127 -14.38 7.88 -20.97
C PHE A 127 -14.18 8.89 -19.84
N LEU A 128 -15.25 9.53 -19.37
CA LEU A 128 -15.21 10.49 -18.26
C LEU A 128 -14.69 9.86 -16.99
N TRP A 129 -15.13 8.63 -16.69
CA TRP A 129 -14.66 7.90 -15.52
C TRP A 129 -13.17 7.57 -15.62
N ARG A 130 -12.69 7.12 -16.78
CA ARG A 130 -11.26 6.87 -17.00
C ARG A 130 -10.43 8.15 -16.85
N ALA A 131 -10.84 9.23 -17.53
CA ALA A 131 -10.17 10.52 -17.48
C ALA A 131 -10.09 11.08 -16.04
N ARG A 132 -11.09 10.81 -15.19
CA ARG A 132 -11.13 11.29 -13.80
C ARG A 132 -9.98 10.78 -12.93
N PHE A 133 -9.47 9.58 -13.21
CA PHE A 133 -8.44 8.90 -12.42
C PHE A 133 -7.11 8.71 -13.16
N GLN A 134 -7.04 8.98 -14.46
CA GLN A 134 -5.83 8.77 -15.28
C GLN A 134 -4.55 9.42 -14.74
N GLN A 135 -4.65 10.59 -14.09
CA GLN A 135 -3.49 11.30 -13.54
C GLN A 135 -3.26 11.04 -12.04
N LYS A 136 -4.05 10.16 -11.43
CA LYS A 136 -3.92 9.85 -10.01
C LYS A 136 -3.04 8.62 -9.85
N GLU A 137 -1.88 8.82 -9.27
CA GLU A 137 -1.03 7.74 -8.81
C GLU A 137 -1.78 6.92 -7.76
N ARG A 138 -1.57 5.60 -7.78
CA ARG A 138 -2.18 4.64 -6.85
C ARG A 138 -3.71 4.61 -6.82
N ALA A 139 -4.36 5.09 -7.87
CA ALA A 139 -5.80 4.96 -8.06
C ALA A 139 -6.15 3.74 -8.93
N LEU A 140 -7.24 3.07 -8.58
CA LEU A 140 -7.87 2.03 -9.39
C LEU A 140 -9.20 2.56 -9.93
N HIS A 141 -9.60 2.09 -11.09
CA HIS A 141 -10.88 2.43 -11.69
C HIS A 141 -11.36 1.32 -12.62
N ALA A 142 -12.67 1.16 -12.74
CA ALA A 142 -13.31 0.33 -13.77
C ALA A 142 -14.76 0.75 -13.93
N THR A 143 -15.37 0.28 -15.03
CA THR A 143 -16.81 0.32 -15.22
C THR A 143 -17.31 -1.11 -15.40
N LEU A 144 -18.45 -1.40 -14.78
CA LEU A 144 -19.12 -2.70 -14.86
C LEU A 144 -20.52 -2.48 -15.42
N ASN A 145 -21.06 -3.47 -16.12
CA ASN A 145 -22.49 -3.44 -16.46
C ASN A 145 -23.33 -3.86 -15.25
N ALA A 146 -24.63 -3.53 -15.29
CA ALA A 146 -25.58 -3.83 -14.22
C ALA A 146 -25.59 -5.33 -13.85
N THR A 147 -25.60 -6.22 -14.83
CA THR A 147 -25.64 -7.68 -14.62
C THR A 147 -24.39 -8.21 -13.90
N GLN A 148 -23.20 -7.78 -14.34
CA GLN A 148 -21.92 -8.15 -13.74
C GLN A 148 -21.87 -7.75 -12.27
N PHE A 149 -22.27 -6.51 -11.97
CA PHE A 149 -22.25 -6.04 -10.60
C PHE A 149 -23.36 -6.66 -9.75
N ALA A 150 -24.55 -6.93 -10.30
CA ALA A 150 -25.62 -7.61 -9.57
C ALA A 150 -25.17 -9.00 -9.09
N ASN A 151 -24.43 -9.75 -9.93
CA ASN A 151 -23.85 -11.04 -9.53
C ASN A 151 -22.82 -10.88 -8.41
N ILE A 152 -21.88 -9.94 -8.55
CA ILE A 152 -20.89 -9.63 -7.51
C ILE A 152 -21.60 -9.25 -6.21
N PHE A 153 -22.59 -8.36 -6.27
CA PHE A 153 -23.32 -7.86 -5.12
C PHE A 153 -24.07 -8.97 -4.40
N ALA A 154 -24.80 -9.83 -5.12
CA ALA A 154 -25.54 -10.93 -4.52
C ALA A 154 -24.62 -11.94 -3.81
N ASN A 155 -23.45 -12.23 -4.41
CA ASN A 155 -22.46 -13.11 -3.80
C ASN A 155 -21.74 -12.43 -2.62
N ALA A 156 -21.39 -11.16 -2.74
CA ALA A 156 -20.78 -10.36 -1.68
C ALA A 156 -21.69 -10.21 -0.48
N PHE A 157 -23.00 -10.02 -0.70
CA PHE A 157 -23.97 -9.87 0.37
C PHE A 157 -24.09 -11.15 1.21
N LYS A 158 -24.04 -12.32 0.57
CA LYS A 158 -24.08 -13.63 1.23
C LYS A 158 -22.73 -14.03 1.83
N ASN A 159 -21.64 -13.56 1.25
CA ASN A 159 -20.26 -13.95 1.58
C ASN A 159 -19.38 -12.68 1.79
N PRO A 160 -19.68 -11.86 2.81
CA PRO A 160 -19.09 -10.52 2.92
C PRO A 160 -17.59 -10.55 3.27
N ASN A 161 -17.08 -11.67 3.77
CA ASN A 161 -15.68 -11.83 4.16
C ASN A 161 -15.04 -12.96 3.37
N PHE A 162 -13.81 -12.76 2.92
CA PHE A 162 -13.02 -13.79 2.25
C PHE A 162 -11.53 -13.57 2.45
N ILE A 163 -10.72 -14.49 1.94
CA ILE A 163 -9.26 -14.35 1.89
C ILE A 163 -8.78 -14.60 0.47
N LEU A 164 -7.79 -13.82 0.03
CA LEU A 164 -7.17 -13.97 -1.28
C LEU A 164 -5.65 -14.11 -1.12
N PRO A 165 -5.03 -15.06 -1.83
CA PRO A 165 -3.59 -15.15 -1.90
C PRO A 165 -3.06 -14.16 -2.95
N LEU A 166 -1.98 -13.46 -2.59
CA LEU A 166 -1.20 -12.64 -3.50
C LEU A 166 0.19 -13.28 -3.65
N PRO A 167 0.60 -13.71 -4.86
CA PRO A 167 1.95 -14.22 -5.07
C PRO A 167 2.98 -13.13 -4.82
N LYS A 168 4.05 -13.47 -4.11
CA LYS A 168 5.23 -12.63 -3.87
C LYS A 168 6.44 -13.27 -4.53
N ASP A 169 7.29 -12.46 -5.15
CA ASP A 169 8.46 -12.93 -5.90
C ASP A 169 9.42 -13.74 -5.01
N GLY A 170 9.40 -15.06 -5.14
CA GLY A 170 10.26 -15.98 -4.38
C GLY A 170 9.90 -16.14 -2.89
N GLU A 171 8.91 -15.40 -2.38
CA GLU A 171 8.49 -15.41 -0.97
C GLU A 171 7.19 -16.19 -0.71
N GLY A 172 6.63 -16.81 -1.75
CA GLY A 172 5.41 -17.61 -1.65
C GLY A 172 4.16 -16.74 -1.82
N TYR A 173 3.19 -16.89 -0.92
CA TYR A 173 1.90 -16.18 -1.01
C TYR A 173 1.63 -15.38 0.26
N GLU A 174 1.27 -14.11 0.09
CA GLU A 174 0.75 -13.27 1.15
C GLU A 174 -0.78 -13.28 1.14
N MET A 175 -1.38 -13.58 2.28
CA MET A 175 -2.84 -13.67 2.41
C MET A 175 -3.45 -12.31 2.75
N HIS A 176 -4.50 -11.96 2.03
CA HIS A 176 -5.20 -10.68 2.11
C HIS A 176 -6.65 -10.92 2.47
N PHE A 177 -7.12 -10.30 3.54
CA PHE A 177 -8.51 -10.32 3.97
C PHE A 177 -9.34 -9.37 3.11
N VAL A 178 -10.43 -9.88 2.55
CA VAL A 178 -11.42 -9.12 1.77
C VAL A 178 -12.65 -8.92 2.63
N GLN A 179 -13.12 -7.68 2.73
CA GLN A 179 -14.33 -7.34 3.47
C GLN A 179 -15.24 -6.42 2.63
N TRP A 180 -16.48 -6.83 2.46
CA TRP A 180 -17.53 -6.05 1.82
C TRP A 180 -18.37 -5.29 2.85
N ALA A 181 -18.64 -4.01 2.57
CA ALA A 181 -19.49 -3.17 3.40
C ALA A 181 -20.56 -2.46 2.54
N PHE A 182 -21.82 -2.64 2.93
CA PHE A 182 -22.99 -2.09 2.24
C PHE A 182 -23.42 -0.79 2.93
N VAL A 183 -22.66 0.28 2.66
CA VAL A 183 -22.73 1.53 3.44
C VAL A 183 -23.92 2.42 3.09
N GLY A 184 -24.54 2.22 1.92
CA GLY A 184 -25.67 3.01 1.47
C GLY A 184 -26.47 2.32 0.35
N PRO A 185 -27.57 2.94 -0.10
CA PRO A 185 -28.47 2.35 -1.08
C PRO A 185 -27.83 2.15 -2.46
N HIS A 186 -26.90 3.02 -2.84
CA HIS A 186 -26.21 2.98 -4.13
C HIS A 186 -24.68 2.92 -4.01
N THR A 187 -24.15 2.66 -2.80
CA THR A 187 -22.70 2.66 -2.57
C THR A 187 -22.31 1.43 -1.77
N THR A 188 -21.44 0.62 -2.38
CA THR A 188 -20.85 -0.58 -1.75
C THR A 188 -19.34 -0.42 -1.69
N HIS A 189 -18.74 -0.75 -0.56
CA HIS A 189 -17.30 -0.76 -0.39
C HIS A 189 -16.75 -2.18 -0.36
N CYS A 190 -15.54 -2.36 -0.88
CA CYS A 190 -14.74 -3.57 -0.72
C CYS A 190 -13.34 -3.16 -0.24
N MET A 191 -12.92 -3.71 0.89
CA MET A 191 -11.68 -3.35 1.56
C MET A 191 -10.78 -4.57 1.60
N LEU A 192 -9.51 -4.36 1.26
CA LEU A 192 -8.48 -5.39 1.33
C LEU A 192 -7.44 -4.99 2.37
N THR A 193 -7.13 -5.94 3.26
CA THR A 193 -6.17 -5.76 4.35
C THR A 193 -5.24 -6.97 4.39
N SER A 194 -3.93 -6.76 4.49
CA SER A 194 -2.98 -7.86 4.67
C SER A 194 -3.24 -8.56 6.00
N LEU A 195 -3.20 -9.89 6.03
CA LEU A 195 -3.31 -10.63 7.29
C LEU A 195 -2.16 -10.33 8.25
N ALA A 196 -0.99 -9.91 7.77
CA ALA A 196 0.11 -9.51 8.63
C ALA A 196 -0.25 -8.24 9.42
N GLU A 197 -0.77 -7.23 8.72
CA GLU A 197 -1.26 -5.98 9.30
C GLU A 197 -2.43 -6.23 10.26
N TYR A 198 -3.38 -7.08 9.86
CA TYR A 198 -4.52 -7.45 10.69
C TYR A 198 -4.11 -8.15 11.98
N LYS A 199 -3.10 -9.02 11.94
CA LYS A 199 -2.58 -9.67 13.15
C LYS A 199 -1.89 -8.69 14.09
N LEU A 200 -1.22 -7.67 13.55
CA LEU A 200 -0.50 -6.67 14.34
C LEU A 200 -1.44 -5.65 14.99
N HIS A 201 -2.44 -5.18 14.25
CA HIS A 201 -3.29 -4.05 14.64
C HIS A 201 -4.77 -4.39 14.90
N LYS A 202 -5.20 -5.63 14.60
CA LYS A 202 -6.58 -6.13 14.79
C LYS A 202 -7.63 -5.17 14.23
N GLU A 203 -8.53 -4.69 15.07
CA GLU A 203 -9.63 -3.80 14.71
C GLU A 203 -9.17 -2.43 14.19
N TYR A 204 -7.90 -2.07 14.42
CA TYR A 204 -7.28 -0.83 13.94
C TYR A 204 -6.45 -1.03 12.67
N ALA A 205 -6.43 -2.24 12.11
CA ALA A 205 -5.71 -2.50 10.87
C ALA A 205 -6.34 -1.70 9.73
N LYS A 206 -5.53 -0.85 9.11
CA LYS A 206 -5.98 -0.02 8.00
C LYS A 206 -5.97 -0.87 6.72
N PRO A 207 -7.05 -0.88 5.93
CA PRO A 207 -7.04 -1.53 4.63
C PRO A 207 -6.04 -0.82 3.71
N HIS A 208 -5.18 -1.59 3.05
CA HIS A 208 -4.22 -1.05 2.09
C HIS A 208 -4.89 -0.69 0.76
N THR A 209 -6.02 -1.33 0.45
CA THR A 209 -6.80 -1.05 -0.77
C THR A 209 -8.27 -0.90 -0.39
N THR A 210 -8.87 0.23 -0.77
CA THR A 210 -10.30 0.47 -0.59
C THR A 210 -10.95 0.73 -1.94
N LEU A 211 -11.96 -0.07 -2.29
CA LEU A 211 -12.79 0.06 -3.49
C LEU A 211 -14.17 0.60 -3.12
N MET A 212 -14.73 1.43 -3.99
CA MET A 212 -16.09 1.95 -3.92
C MET A 212 -16.79 1.65 -5.23
N PHE A 213 -17.97 1.06 -5.16
CA PHE A 213 -18.84 0.77 -6.28
C PHE A 213 -20.08 1.66 -6.20
N HIS A 214 -20.23 2.53 -7.19
CA HIS A 214 -21.31 3.51 -7.32
C HIS A 214 -22.37 2.99 -8.29
N GLN A 215 -23.60 2.84 -7.80
CA GLN A 215 -24.72 2.22 -8.49
C GLN A 215 -25.77 3.26 -8.95
N GLU A 216 -25.49 4.55 -8.78
CA GLU A 216 -26.42 5.65 -9.07
C GLU A 216 -26.77 5.82 -10.56
N LEU A 217 -26.08 5.12 -11.48
CA LEU A 217 -26.31 5.16 -12.93
C LEU A 217 -26.87 3.85 -13.49
N VAL A 218 -27.23 2.90 -12.62
CA VAL A 218 -27.69 1.57 -13.07
C VAL A 218 -29.01 1.66 -13.83
N ASP A 219 -29.97 2.45 -13.33
CA ASP A 219 -31.31 2.52 -13.92
C ASP A 219 -31.32 3.30 -15.24
N GLU A 220 -30.53 4.38 -15.35
CA GLU A 220 -30.51 5.26 -16.52
C GLU A 220 -29.50 4.83 -17.58
N VAL A 221 -28.32 4.34 -17.18
CA VAL A 221 -27.19 4.05 -18.09
C VAL A 221 -26.82 2.57 -18.09
N GLY A 222 -27.31 1.77 -17.14
CA GLY A 222 -26.94 0.34 -17.05
C GLY A 222 -25.52 0.09 -16.54
N LYS A 223 -24.89 1.08 -15.91
CA LYS A 223 -23.48 1.06 -15.51
C LYS A 223 -23.27 1.23 -14.02
N VAL A 224 -22.28 0.51 -13.50
CA VAL A 224 -21.71 0.70 -12.17
C VAL A 224 -20.29 1.23 -12.32
N LEU A 225 -19.97 2.29 -11.58
CA LEU A 225 -18.66 2.93 -11.62
C LEU A 225 -17.86 2.54 -10.39
N MET A 226 -16.68 1.97 -10.60
CA MET A 226 -15.78 1.56 -9.52
C MET A 226 -14.56 2.46 -9.46
N ASN A 227 -14.24 2.97 -8.27
CA ASN A 227 -12.94 3.57 -7.99
C ASN A 227 -12.30 2.90 -6.78
N GLY A 228 -10.98 2.83 -6.79
CA GLY A 228 -10.19 2.37 -5.65
C GLY A 228 -9.01 3.29 -5.36
N GLN A 229 -8.56 3.23 -4.12
CA GLN A 229 -7.32 3.85 -3.68
C GLN A 229 -6.45 2.79 -3.02
N VAL A 230 -5.17 2.78 -3.39
CA VAL A 230 -4.14 2.01 -2.69
C VAL A 230 -3.33 2.98 -1.82
N GLU A 231 -3.12 2.62 -0.56
CA GLU A 231 -2.36 3.43 0.40
C GLU A 231 -0.90 3.57 -0.03
N GLU A 232 -0.28 4.72 0.25
CA GLU A 232 1.12 5.01 -0.18
C GLU A 232 2.15 4.26 0.68
N ASP A 233 1.87 4.09 1.97
CA ASP A 233 2.82 3.57 2.96
C ASP A 233 2.82 2.03 3.08
N VAL A 234 2.39 1.32 2.04
CA VAL A 234 2.34 -0.16 2.03
C VAL A 234 3.24 -0.75 0.95
N PRO A 235 3.90 -1.89 1.20
CA PRO A 235 4.73 -2.60 0.22
C PRO A 235 3.86 -3.39 -0.77
N LEU A 236 2.90 -2.70 -1.40
CA LEU A 236 2.00 -3.22 -2.42
C LEU A 236 2.15 -2.38 -3.68
N SER A 237 2.57 -3.03 -4.77
CA SER A 237 2.62 -2.45 -6.10
C SER A 237 1.23 -2.31 -6.71
N MET A 238 1.12 -1.54 -7.79
CA MET A 238 -0.17 -1.37 -8.46
C MET A 238 -0.63 -2.60 -9.21
N ASP A 239 0.30 -3.38 -9.77
CA ASP A 239 -0.01 -4.61 -10.48
C ASP A 239 -0.54 -5.68 -9.51
N GLU A 240 0.08 -5.80 -8.33
CA GLU A 240 -0.42 -6.66 -7.25
C GLU A 240 -1.81 -6.24 -6.76
N ALA A 241 -2.03 -4.93 -6.59
CA ALA A 241 -3.35 -4.42 -6.22
C ALA A 241 -4.39 -4.73 -7.29
N GLN A 242 -4.06 -4.56 -8.57
CA GLN A 242 -4.94 -4.91 -9.69
C GLN A 242 -5.24 -6.41 -9.72
N LEU A 243 -4.24 -7.27 -9.49
CA LEU A 243 -4.41 -8.72 -9.43
C LEU A 243 -5.37 -9.12 -8.30
N LEU A 244 -5.25 -8.50 -7.12
CA LEU A 244 -6.20 -8.72 -6.03
C LEU A 244 -7.62 -8.32 -6.41
N VAL A 245 -7.81 -7.14 -7.03
CA VAL A 245 -9.14 -6.69 -7.47
C VAL A 245 -9.72 -7.62 -8.55
N LEU A 246 -8.88 -8.11 -9.47
CA LEU A 246 -9.28 -9.10 -10.47
C LEU A 246 -9.74 -10.40 -9.79
N ASN A 247 -9.01 -10.88 -8.78
CA ASN A 247 -9.41 -12.07 -8.04
C ASN A 247 -10.68 -11.85 -7.21
N VAL A 248 -10.91 -10.65 -6.66
CA VAL A 248 -12.22 -10.30 -6.09
C VAL A 248 -13.32 -10.49 -7.14
N GLN A 249 -13.15 -9.99 -8.36
CA GLN A 249 -14.16 -10.19 -9.42
C GLN A 249 -14.34 -11.67 -9.77
N ARG A 250 -13.26 -12.44 -9.90
CA ARG A 250 -13.30 -13.88 -10.25
C ARG A 250 -14.06 -14.71 -9.21
N PHE A 251 -13.77 -14.52 -7.92
CA PHE A 251 -14.39 -15.30 -6.86
C PHE A 251 -15.84 -14.89 -6.57
N TYR A 252 -16.18 -13.63 -6.78
CA TYR A 252 -17.53 -13.11 -6.54
C TYR A 252 -18.46 -13.18 -7.78
N GLY A 253 -18.03 -13.80 -8.89
CA GLY A 253 -18.88 -14.01 -10.07
C GLY A 253 -19.03 -12.78 -10.97
N GLY A 254 -18.02 -11.92 -10.99
CA GLY A 254 -17.93 -10.74 -11.85
C GLY A 254 -17.49 -11.00 -13.29
N LEU A 255 -17.05 -12.22 -13.60
CA LEU A 255 -16.64 -12.64 -14.94
C LEU A 255 -17.66 -13.60 -15.57
N THR A 256 -17.45 -13.95 -16.83
CA THR A 256 -18.29 -14.88 -17.59
C THR A 256 -18.40 -16.23 -16.88
N GLU A 257 -19.61 -16.79 -16.85
CA GLU A 257 -19.85 -18.10 -16.23
C GLU A 257 -19.00 -19.19 -16.92
N SER A 258 -18.09 -19.78 -16.14
CA SER A 258 -17.26 -20.93 -16.52
C SER A 258 -17.31 -21.97 -15.40
N GLU A 259 -16.87 -23.20 -15.69
CA GLU A 259 -16.67 -24.19 -14.63
C GLU A 259 -15.65 -23.71 -13.58
N GLY A 260 -14.61 -22.97 -14.01
CA GLY A 260 -13.67 -22.31 -13.10
C GLY A 260 -14.35 -21.29 -12.18
N SER A 261 -15.26 -20.48 -12.72
CA SER A 261 -16.04 -19.51 -11.93
C SER A 261 -16.93 -20.18 -10.87
N LYS A 262 -17.51 -21.35 -11.20
CA LYS A 262 -18.30 -22.13 -10.23
C LYS A 262 -17.44 -22.66 -9.09
N ARG A 263 -16.25 -23.20 -9.37
CA ARG A 263 -15.33 -23.71 -8.34
C ARG A 263 -14.81 -22.59 -7.43
N LYS A 264 -14.51 -21.43 -8.00
CA LYS A 264 -14.12 -20.22 -7.24
C LYS A 264 -15.25 -19.74 -6.33
N LEU A 265 -16.49 -19.72 -6.83
CA LEU A 265 -17.67 -19.36 -6.04
C LEU A 265 -17.99 -20.39 -4.94
N GLU A 266 -17.71 -21.67 -5.18
CA GLU A 266 -17.85 -22.73 -4.18
C GLU A 266 -16.86 -22.52 -3.02
N LEU A 267 -15.58 -22.28 -3.30
CA LEU A 267 -14.57 -21.94 -2.29
C LEU A 267 -14.98 -20.74 -1.42
N LEU A 268 -15.56 -19.71 -2.04
CA LEU A 268 -16.08 -18.54 -1.33
C LEU A 268 -17.19 -18.92 -0.32
N LYS A 269 -18.11 -19.80 -0.73
CA LYS A 269 -19.19 -20.29 0.13
C LYS A 269 -18.69 -21.20 1.24
N GLU A 270 -17.76 -22.10 0.92
CA GLU A 270 -17.11 -22.99 1.89
C GLU A 270 -16.43 -22.16 3.00
N PHE A 271 -15.66 -21.13 2.62
CA PHE A 271 -15.01 -20.24 3.57
C PHE A 271 -16.04 -19.53 4.48
N THR A 272 -17.07 -18.94 3.89
CA THR A 272 -18.10 -18.20 4.63
C THR A 272 -18.88 -19.10 5.60
N ALA A 273 -19.15 -20.34 5.20
CA ALA A 273 -19.82 -21.32 6.04
C ALA A 273 -18.92 -21.92 7.14
N GLY A 274 -17.61 -21.63 7.12
CA GLY A 274 -16.63 -22.28 7.99
C GLY A 274 -16.56 -23.79 7.72
N ASN A 275 -16.74 -24.21 6.47
CA ASN A 275 -16.73 -25.61 6.08
C ASN A 275 -15.33 -26.21 6.33
N PRO A 276 -15.21 -27.33 7.08
CA PRO A 276 -13.93 -28.04 7.25
C PRO A 276 -13.24 -28.46 5.95
N ASP A 277 -13.99 -28.60 4.86
CA ASP A 277 -13.45 -28.97 3.54
C ASP A 277 -12.75 -27.79 2.83
N PHE A 278 -12.89 -26.57 3.34
CA PHE A 278 -12.20 -25.41 2.79
C PHE A 278 -10.68 -25.61 2.83
N ASN A 279 -10.03 -25.52 1.67
CA ASN A 279 -8.61 -25.83 1.51
C ASN A 279 -7.82 -24.64 0.94
N MET A 280 -6.74 -24.27 1.65
CA MET A 280 -5.87 -23.15 1.29
C MET A 280 -5.06 -23.38 0.01
N GLU A 281 -4.63 -24.61 -0.25
CA GLU A 281 -3.86 -24.96 -1.46
C GLU A 281 -4.77 -24.86 -2.69
N ARG A 282 -6.00 -25.39 -2.60
CA ARG A 282 -7.03 -25.24 -3.64
C ARG A 282 -7.36 -23.77 -3.91
N LEU A 283 -7.42 -22.93 -2.87
CA LEU A 283 -7.59 -21.48 -3.04
C LEU A 283 -6.45 -20.84 -3.85
N ILE A 284 -5.20 -21.19 -3.53
CA ILE A 284 -4.01 -20.68 -4.22
C ILE A 284 -4.02 -21.10 -5.69
N GLU A 285 -4.31 -22.37 -5.96
CA GLU A 285 -4.40 -22.91 -7.32
C GLU A 285 -5.48 -22.21 -8.15
N GLU A 286 -6.69 -22.07 -7.60
CA GLU A 286 -7.79 -21.40 -8.29
C GLU A 286 -7.53 -19.90 -8.49
N ALA A 287 -6.86 -19.23 -7.56
CA ALA A 287 -6.50 -17.82 -7.69
C ALA A 287 -5.41 -17.57 -8.75
N ALA A 288 -4.51 -18.53 -8.95
CA ALA A 288 -3.48 -18.50 -10.00
C ALA A 288 -4.01 -18.95 -11.37
N SER A 289 -5.13 -19.66 -11.39
CA SER A 289 -5.72 -20.16 -12.63
C SER A 289 -6.35 -19.06 -13.48
N PHE A 290 -6.34 -19.27 -14.80
CA PHE A 290 -6.89 -18.36 -15.81
C PHE A 290 -8.25 -18.81 -16.36
N ASP A 291 -8.80 -19.91 -15.84
CA ASP A 291 -10.05 -20.55 -16.29
C ASP A 291 -11.33 -20.07 -15.57
#